data_AF-A0ABD4KVS7-F1
#
_entry.id   AF-A0ABD4KVS7-F1
#
_cell.length_a   1.000
_cell.length_b   1.000
_cell.length_c   1.000
_cell.angle_alpha   90.00
_cell.angle_beta   90.00
_cell.angle_gamma   90.00
#
_symmetry.space_group_name_H-M   'P 1'
#
loop_
_entity.id
_entity.type
_entity.pdbx_description
1 polymer ?
#
loop_
_entity_poly.entity_id
_entity_poly.type
_entity_poly.pdbx_seq_one_letter_code
_entity_poly.pdbx_strand_id
1 'polypeptide(L)'
;MRIKTIPSNWLSDKGRRLDCGPYMTGAKEAEKIIDDCLLPKKELKDFLVNGAKGAFHAGREGRVWVKEERYGVPFMGSVDIIQANLDRLPLISKEQVSRKPLFKVFKDWVLITRSGTIGRMTLARQEMDGHACSEHVMRVVPNPE
;
A
#
# COMPACT_ATOMS: atom_id res chain seq x y z
N MET A 1 28.07 13.64 2.74
CA MET A 1 28.31 12.24 3.15
C MET A 1 27.61 12.00 4.48
N ARG A 2 26.80 10.95 4.64
CA ARG A 2 26.20 10.57 5.94
C ARG A 2 27.04 9.45 6.54
N ILE A 3 27.40 9.58 7.83
CA ILE A 3 28.16 8.58 8.58
C ILE A 3 27.29 8.15 9.75
N LYS A 4 27.17 6.84 9.99
CA LYS A 4 26.36 6.28 11.07
C LYS A 4 27.09 5.11 11.70
N THR A 5 27.17 5.10 13.02
CA THR A 5 27.67 3.96 13.79
C THR A 5 26.52 3.03 14.08
N ILE A 6 26.69 1.75 13.81
CA ILE A 6 25.69 0.71 14.10
C ILE A 6 26.28 -0.37 15.01
N PRO A 7 25.46 -1.01 15.85
CA PRO A 7 25.84 -2.21 16.57
C PRO A 7 26.27 -3.35 15.63
N SER A 8 27.31 -4.10 15.98
CA SER A 8 27.83 -5.20 15.15
C SER A 8 26.83 -6.37 15.03
N ASN A 9 25.98 -6.58 16.04
CA ASN A 9 24.95 -7.61 16.02
C ASN A 9 23.90 -7.40 14.90
N TRP A 10 23.63 -6.14 14.49
CA TRP A 10 22.71 -5.85 13.39
C TRP A 10 23.17 -6.45 12.05
N LEU A 11 24.47 -6.63 11.87
CA LEU A 11 25.03 -7.29 10.69
C LEU A 11 24.67 -8.78 10.72
N SER A 12 24.89 -9.44 11.85
CA SER A 12 24.58 -10.87 12.04
C SER A 12 23.10 -11.16 11.81
N ASP A 13 22.20 -10.34 12.37
CA ASP A 13 20.75 -10.55 12.33
C ASP A 13 20.13 -10.38 10.93
N LYS A 14 20.81 -9.69 10.00
CA LYS A 14 20.34 -9.45 8.63
C LYS A 14 21.15 -10.23 7.57
N GLY A 15 21.73 -11.36 7.98
CA GLY A 15 22.43 -12.27 7.08
C GLY A 15 23.84 -11.80 6.71
N ARG A 16 24.48 -11.00 7.57
CA ARG A 16 25.85 -10.47 7.42
C ARG A 16 26.03 -9.59 6.18
N ARG A 17 24.97 -8.87 5.82
CA ARG A 17 24.96 -7.89 4.74
C ARG A 17 25.79 -6.66 5.13
N LEU A 18 26.66 -6.20 4.23
CA LEU A 18 27.52 -5.02 4.42
C LEU A 18 27.07 -3.81 3.57
N ASP A 19 25.91 -3.89 2.92
CA ASP A 19 25.33 -2.76 2.18
C ASP A 19 24.84 -1.66 3.11
N CYS A 20 25.11 -0.40 2.75
CA CYS A 20 24.78 0.74 3.60
C CYS A 20 23.26 0.96 3.74
N GLY A 21 22.48 0.65 2.70
CA GLY A 21 21.06 1.01 2.60
C GLY A 21 20.24 0.64 3.85
N PRO A 22 20.12 -0.65 4.21
CA PRO A 22 19.32 -1.10 5.36
C PRO A 22 19.71 -0.42 6.67
N TYR A 23 21.00 -0.22 6.89
CA TYR A 23 21.53 0.29 8.16
C TYR A 23 21.57 1.81 8.23
N MET A 24 21.58 2.50 7.09
CA MET A 24 21.57 3.97 7.03
C MET A 24 20.15 4.54 7.12
N THR A 25 19.11 3.72 6.93
CA THR A 25 17.73 4.11 7.22
C THR A 25 17.44 4.11 8.72
N GLY A 26 16.33 4.74 9.13
CA GLY A 26 15.82 4.69 10.51
C GLY A 26 14.98 3.43 10.81
N ALA A 27 14.91 2.47 9.88
CA ALA A 27 14.02 1.32 10.02
C ALA A 27 14.45 0.40 11.18
N LYS A 28 15.77 0.22 11.38
CA LYS A 28 16.30 -0.62 12.46
C LYS A 28 16.09 0.00 13.83
N GLU A 29 16.25 1.31 13.93
CA GLU A 29 15.91 2.05 15.13
C GLU A 29 14.41 1.95 15.44
N ALA A 30 13.55 2.08 14.43
CA ALA A 30 12.11 1.95 14.59
C ALA A 30 11.70 0.53 15.04
N GLU A 31 12.27 -0.53 14.43
CA GLU A 31 12.09 -1.92 14.88
C GLU A 31 12.45 -2.04 16.37
N LYS A 32 13.62 -1.53 16.78
CA LYS A 32 14.06 -1.58 18.18
C LYS A 32 13.17 -0.81 19.13
N ILE A 33 12.70 0.39 18.74
CA ILE A 33 11.77 1.19 19.55
C ILE A 33 10.46 0.44 19.77
N ILE A 34 9.96 -0.27 18.76
CA ILE A 34 8.74 -1.10 18.88
C ILE A 34 9.01 -2.33 19.76
N ASP A 35 10.18 -2.95 19.63
CA ASP A 35 10.57 -4.11 20.45
C ASP A 35 10.68 -3.74 21.94
N ASP A 36 11.34 -2.61 22.23
CA ASP A 36 11.53 -2.07 23.58
C ASP A 36 10.24 -1.44 24.16
N CYS A 37 9.20 -1.26 23.34
CA CYS A 37 7.92 -0.72 23.79
C CYS A 37 7.22 -1.66 24.78
N LEU A 38 6.89 -1.12 25.97
CA LEU A 38 6.21 -1.84 27.05
C LEU A 38 4.69 -1.97 26.84
N LEU A 39 4.14 -1.31 25.81
CA LEU A 39 2.71 -1.38 25.51
C LEU A 39 2.35 -2.73 24.87
N PRO A 40 1.11 -3.21 25.06
CA PRO A 40 0.63 -4.40 24.39
C PRO A 40 0.77 -4.27 22.86
N LYS A 41 1.49 -5.21 22.26
CA LYS A 41 1.67 -5.33 20.82
C LYS A 41 0.60 -6.26 20.26
N LYS A 42 -0.22 -5.75 19.36
CA LYS A 42 -1.24 -6.54 18.63
C LYS A 42 -0.84 -6.63 17.17
N GLU A 43 -1.08 -7.77 16.54
CA GLU A 43 -0.73 -7.95 15.14
C GLU A 43 -1.75 -7.20 14.27
N LEU A 44 -1.29 -6.54 13.21
CA LEU A 44 -2.18 -5.81 12.30
C LEU A 44 -3.28 -6.72 11.74
N LYS A 45 -2.94 -7.98 11.43
CA LYS A 45 -3.87 -8.96 10.86
C LYS A 45 -5.12 -9.15 11.73
N ASP A 46 -5.03 -8.94 13.04
CA ASP A 46 -6.15 -9.13 13.97
C ASP A 46 -7.23 -8.04 13.80
N PHE A 47 -6.91 -6.94 13.11
CA PHE A 47 -7.80 -5.81 12.85
C PHE A 47 -8.24 -5.73 11.38
N LEU A 48 -7.89 -6.72 10.57
CA LEU A 48 -8.23 -6.73 9.15
C LEU A 48 -9.35 -7.73 8.89
N VAL A 49 -10.19 -7.42 7.89
CA VAL A 49 -11.16 -8.39 7.39
C VAL A 49 -10.42 -9.65 6.94
N ASN A 50 -10.89 -10.82 7.32
CA ASN A 50 -10.26 -12.11 6.96
C ASN A 50 -8.79 -12.23 7.39
N GLY A 51 -8.37 -11.56 8.46
CA GLY A 51 -7.02 -11.65 8.97
C GLY A 51 -5.99 -11.07 7.99
N ALA A 52 -4.86 -11.76 7.81
CA ALA A 52 -3.82 -11.32 6.88
C ALA A 52 -4.29 -11.18 5.42
N LYS A 53 -5.40 -11.84 5.04
CA LYS A 53 -5.98 -11.74 3.69
C LYS A 53 -6.68 -10.40 3.44
N GLY A 54 -6.98 -9.62 4.48
CA GLY A 54 -7.47 -8.24 4.35
C GLY A 54 -6.42 -7.26 3.86
N ALA A 55 -5.14 -7.68 3.80
CA ALA A 55 -4.07 -6.97 3.13
C ALA A 55 -3.75 -7.64 1.78
N PHE A 56 -4.08 -6.98 0.66
CA PHE A 56 -3.93 -7.57 -0.67
C PHE A 56 -3.60 -6.52 -1.75
N HIS A 57 -3.31 -6.99 -2.96
CA HIS A 57 -3.15 -6.14 -4.14
C HIS A 57 -4.06 -6.64 -5.27
N ALA A 58 -4.30 -5.81 -6.28
CA ALA A 58 -5.25 -6.10 -7.36
C ALA A 58 -4.89 -7.29 -8.29
N GLY A 59 -3.70 -7.88 -8.14
CA GLY A 59 -3.14 -8.81 -9.12
C GLY A 59 -2.59 -8.12 -10.38
N ARG A 60 -1.65 -8.76 -11.08
CA ARG A 60 -1.05 -8.20 -12.31
C ARG A 60 -1.95 -8.50 -13.52
N GLU A 61 -2.33 -7.47 -14.25
CA GLU A 61 -3.12 -7.59 -15.47
C GLU A 61 -2.96 -6.34 -16.36
N GLY A 62 -3.13 -6.53 -17.67
CA GLY A 62 -3.23 -5.42 -18.63
C GLY A 62 -4.47 -4.55 -18.39
N ARG A 63 -4.49 -3.35 -18.97
CA ARG A 63 -5.61 -2.40 -18.85
C ARG A 63 -6.28 -2.22 -20.19
N VAL A 64 -7.60 -2.36 -20.20
CA VAL A 64 -8.47 -2.03 -21.33
C VAL A 64 -8.97 -0.61 -21.10
N TRP A 65 -8.30 0.35 -21.71
CA TRP A 65 -8.62 1.77 -21.59
C TRP A 65 -9.86 2.13 -22.42
N VAL A 66 -10.69 3.01 -21.88
CA VAL A 66 -11.87 3.55 -22.56
C VAL A 66 -11.89 5.07 -22.43
N LYS A 67 -12.59 5.75 -23.34
CA LYS A 67 -12.71 7.22 -23.32
C LYS A 67 -13.99 7.72 -22.67
N GLU A 68 -15.06 6.95 -22.74
CA GLU A 68 -16.39 7.39 -22.31
C GLU A 68 -16.72 6.83 -20.91
N GLU A 69 -17.14 7.70 -20.00
CA GLU A 69 -17.52 7.36 -18.62
C GLU A 69 -18.62 6.29 -18.54
N ARG A 70 -19.54 6.26 -19.52
CA ARG A 70 -20.58 5.23 -19.57
C ARG A 70 -20.01 3.80 -19.61
N TYR A 71 -18.81 3.61 -20.16
CA TYR A 71 -18.11 2.33 -20.25
C TYR A 71 -16.94 2.19 -19.27
N GLY A 72 -16.60 3.26 -18.55
CA GLY A 72 -15.36 3.36 -17.78
C GLY A 72 -15.54 3.39 -16.27
N VAL A 73 -14.49 2.98 -15.57
CA VAL A 73 -14.27 3.22 -14.14
C VAL A 73 -12.97 4.01 -14.01
N PRO A 74 -12.94 5.11 -13.24
CA PRO A 74 -11.70 5.84 -12.96
C PRO A 74 -10.62 4.92 -12.40
N PHE A 75 -9.40 5.06 -12.92
CA PHE A 75 -8.27 4.23 -12.56
C PHE A 75 -7.16 5.06 -11.92
N MET A 76 -6.82 4.72 -10.67
CA MET A 76 -5.75 5.34 -9.89
C MET A 76 -4.45 4.56 -10.00
N GLY A 77 -3.35 5.25 -10.30
CA GLY A 77 -1.98 4.80 -10.09
C GLY A 77 -1.47 5.10 -8.68
N SER A 78 -0.22 4.74 -8.40
CA SER A 78 0.40 4.97 -7.08
C SER A 78 0.55 6.44 -6.69
N VAL A 79 0.68 7.34 -7.67
CA VAL A 79 0.77 8.79 -7.40
C VAL A 79 -0.61 9.36 -7.10
N ASP A 80 -1.67 8.83 -7.72
CA ASP A 80 -3.01 9.39 -7.61
C ASP A 80 -3.60 9.23 -6.21
N ILE A 81 -3.24 8.17 -5.48
CA ILE A 81 -3.76 7.94 -4.13
C ILE A 81 -3.37 9.06 -3.14
N ILE A 82 -2.28 9.80 -3.42
CA ILE A 82 -1.84 10.92 -2.57
C ILE A 82 -2.25 12.29 -3.14
N GLN A 83 -2.87 12.34 -4.32
CA GLN A 83 -3.34 13.60 -4.90
C GLN A 83 -4.62 14.07 -4.22
N ALA A 84 -4.81 15.39 -4.12
CA ALA A 84 -6.03 15.99 -3.60
C ALA A 84 -7.18 15.97 -4.63
N ASN A 85 -6.86 16.20 -5.92
CA ASN A 85 -7.84 16.23 -7.01
C ASN A 85 -7.72 14.95 -7.87
N LEU A 86 -8.85 14.32 -8.21
CA LEU A 86 -8.94 13.10 -9.04
C LEU A 86 -9.80 13.29 -10.31
N ASP A 87 -10.12 14.51 -10.70
CA ASP A 87 -11.03 14.82 -11.81
C ASP A 87 -10.53 14.34 -13.19
N ARG A 88 -9.22 14.07 -13.31
CA ARG A 88 -8.56 13.75 -14.59
C ARG A 88 -7.98 12.34 -14.64
N LEU A 89 -8.59 11.41 -13.92
CA LEU A 89 -8.16 10.01 -13.96
C LEU A 89 -8.48 9.35 -15.31
N PRO A 90 -7.59 8.51 -15.85
CA PRO A 90 -7.92 7.68 -17.00
C PRO A 90 -8.97 6.63 -16.61
N LEU A 91 -9.72 6.14 -17.60
CA LEU A 91 -10.80 5.18 -17.38
C LEU A 91 -10.40 3.79 -17.89
N ILE A 92 -10.65 2.75 -17.09
CA ILE A 92 -10.59 1.36 -17.54
C ILE A 92 -11.99 0.76 -17.70
N SER A 93 -12.13 -0.23 -18.57
CA SER A 93 -13.41 -0.87 -18.88
C SER A 93 -14.13 -1.38 -17.63
N LYS A 94 -15.42 -1.05 -17.51
CA LYS A 94 -16.33 -1.61 -16.49
C LYS A 94 -16.35 -3.13 -16.53
N GLU A 95 -16.30 -3.73 -17.71
CA GLU A 95 -16.27 -5.19 -17.88
C GLU A 95 -15.00 -5.80 -17.24
N GLN A 96 -13.84 -5.17 -17.47
CA GLN A 96 -12.59 -5.59 -16.83
C GLN A 96 -12.70 -5.51 -15.31
N VAL A 97 -13.21 -4.40 -14.78
CA VAL A 97 -13.36 -4.20 -13.33
C VAL A 97 -14.35 -5.19 -12.72
N SER A 98 -15.44 -5.51 -13.42
CA SER A 98 -16.41 -6.52 -12.99
C SER A 98 -15.82 -7.92 -12.94
N ARG A 99 -15.01 -8.31 -13.93
CA ARG A 99 -14.30 -9.60 -13.93
C ARG A 99 -13.21 -9.68 -12.85
N LYS A 100 -12.66 -8.53 -12.44
CA LYS A 100 -11.53 -8.43 -11.50
C LYS A 100 -11.87 -7.47 -10.36
N PRO A 101 -12.71 -7.90 -9.41
CA PRO A 101 -13.20 -7.02 -8.34
C PRO A 101 -12.11 -6.50 -7.41
N LEU A 102 -10.93 -7.16 -7.34
CA LEU A 102 -9.78 -6.69 -6.56
C LEU A 102 -9.18 -5.37 -7.06
N PHE A 103 -9.54 -4.91 -8.27
CA PHE A 103 -9.19 -3.57 -8.71
C PHE A 103 -9.91 -2.50 -7.90
N LYS A 104 -11.13 -2.77 -7.42
CA LYS A 104 -11.94 -1.78 -6.72
C LYS A 104 -11.29 -1.38 -5.39
N VAL A 105 -11.44 -0.12 -5.08
CA VAL A 105 -11.14 0.48 -3.78
C VAL A 105 -12.45 1.03 -3.25
N PHE A 106 -12.65 0.90 -1.94
CA PHE A 106 -13.78 1.48 -1.26
C PHE A 106 -13.31 2.45 -0.20
N LYS A 107 -14.21 3.36 0.18
CA LYS A 107 -13.99 4.30 1.27
C LYS A 107 -13.53 3.58 2.54
N ASP A 108 -12.73 4.28 3.34
CA ASP A 108 -12.20 3.85 4.65
C ASP A 108 -11.17 2.70 4.58
N TRP A 109 -10.81 2.25 3.38
CA TRP A 109 -9.67 1.36 3.18
C TRP A 109 -8.35 2.12 3.32
N VAL A 110 -7.33 1.48 3.86
CA VAL A 110 -5.96 2.03 3.86
C VAL A 110 -5.25 1.58 2.58
N LEU A 111 -4.67 2.54 1.86
CA LEU A 111 -3.93 2.29 0.62
C LEU A 111 -2.44 2.51 0.86
N ILE A 112 -1.60 1.57 0.41
CA ILE A 112 -0.15 1.62 0.61
C ILE A 112 0.59 1.39 -0.70
N THR A 113 1.48 2.30 -1.10
CA THR A 113 2.32 2.10 -2.29
C THR A 113 3.32 0.96 -2.06
N ARG A 114 3.41 0.02 -3.01
CA ARG A 114 4.34 -1.13 -2.96
C ARG A 114 5.35 -1.18 -4.11
N SER A 115 5.37 -0.15 -4.96
CA SER A 115 6.34 0.00 -6.05
C SER A 115 6.63 1.48 -6.28
N GLY A 116 7.78 1.79 -6.89
CA GLY A 116 8.26 3.17 -6.97
C GLY A 116 8.63 3.68 -5.58
N THR A 117 7.96 4.74 -5.11
CA THR A 117 8.10 5.22 -3.72
C THR A 117 7.27 4.34 -2.79
N ILE A 118 7.92 3.35 -2.16
CA ILE A 118 7.26 2.34 -1.28
C ILE A 118 6.88 2.96 0.06
N GLY A 119 5.72 2.54 0.60
CA GLY A 119 5.31 2.83 1.98
C GLY A 119 4.57 4.15 2.17
N ARG A 120 4.18 4.85 1.09
CA ARG A 120 3.26 5.99 1.22
C ARG A 120 1.86 5.46 1.50
N MET A 121 1.24 6.01 2.55
CA MET A 121 -0.05 5.58 3.03
C MET A 121 -1.08 6.70 2.89
N THR A 122 -2.32 6.34 2.56
CA THR A 122 -3.48 7.23 2.62
C THR A 122 -4.71 6.44 3.06
N LEU A 123 -5.70 7.15 3.58
CA LEU A 123 -7.07 6.65 3.72
C LEU A 123 -7.81 6.86 2.39
N ALA A 124 -8.56 5.86 1.93
CA ALA A 124 -9.44 5.98 0.79
C ALA A 124 -10.62 6.89 1.15
N ARG A 125 -10.70 8.04 0.48
CA ARG A 125 -11.73 9.06 0.69
C ARG A 125 -12.99 8.77 -0.13
N GLN A 126 -14.07 9.50 0.16
CA GLN A 126 -15.36 9.35 -0.53
C GLN A 126 -15.26 9.40 -2.06
N GLU A 127 -14.40 10.27 -2.60
CA GLU A 127 -14.16 10.40 -4.06
C GLU A 127 -13.53 9.14 -4.68
N MET A 128 -12.80 8.34 -3.89
CA MET A 128 -12.15 7.12 -4.35
C MET A 128 -13.08 5.90 -4.33
N ASP A 129 -14.28 6.05 -3.78
CA ASP A 129 -15.20 4.92 -3.59
C ASP A 129 -15.61 4.32 -4.94
N GLY A 130 -15.42 3.01 -5.09
CA GLY A 130 -15.67 2.27 -6.32
C GLY A 130 -14.66 2.48 -7.44
N HIS A 131 -13.63 3.31 -7.26
CA HIS A 131 -12.58 3.50 -8.26
C HIS A 131 -11.72 2.23 -8.42
N ALA A 132 -11.18 2.03 -9.61
CA ALA A 132 -10.15 1.03 -9.82
C ALA A 132 -8.78 1.58 -9.41
N CYS A 133 -7.89 0.72 -8.93
CA CYS A 133 -6.54 1.15 -8.55
C CYS A 133 -5.48 0.11 -8.93
N SER A 134 -4.28 0.56 -9.27
CA SER A 134 -3.16 -0.27 -9.68
C SER A 134 -2.79 -1.35 -8.64
N GLU A 135 -2.25 -2.46 -9.13
CA GLU A 135 -1.56 -3.49 -8.36
C GLU A 135 -0.35 -2.98 -7.58
N HIS A 136 0.21 -1.83 -7.96
CA HIS A 136 1.28 -1.14 -7.25
C HIS A 136 0.80 -0.44 -5.97
N VAL A 137 -0.48 -0.56 -5.64
CA VAL A 137 -1.09 -0.09 -4.40
C VAL A 137 -1.70 -1.29 -3.67
N MET A 138 -1.24 -1.55 -2.45
CA MET A 138 -1.87 -2.49 -1.54
C MET A 138 -3.11 -1.88 -0.91
N ARG A 139 -4.13 -2.71 -0.71
CA ARG A 139 -5.31 -2.42 0.09
C ARG A 139 -5.13 -3.09 1.42
N VAL A 140 -5.44 -2.38 2.48
CA VAL A 140 -5.49 -2.89 3.85
C VAL A 140 -6.88 -2.54 4.35
N VAL A 141 -7.72 -3.56 4.48
CA VAL A 141 -9.14 -3.40 4.72
C VAL A 141 -9.44 -3.63 6.20
N PRO A 142 -9.79 -2.58 6.95
CA PRO A 142 -10.05 -2.71 8.39
C PRO A 142 -11.32 -3.53 8.63
N ASN A 143 -11.33 -4.30 9.71
CA ASN A 143 -12.55 -4.87 10.24
C ASN A 143 -13.40 -3.75 10.88
N PRO A 144 -14.69 -3.59 10.51
CA PRO A 144 -15.54 -2.57 11.10
C PRO A 144 -15.94 -2.85 12.56
N GLU A 145 -15.72 -4.08 13.03
CA GLU A 145 -15.86 -4.50 14.44
C GLU A 145 -14.51 -4.46 15.15
#